data_AF-A0A0D8Y0P5-F1
#
_entry.id   AF-A0A0D8Y0P5-F1
#
_cell.length_a   1.000
_cell.length_b   1.000
_cell.length_c   1.000
_cell.angle_alpha   90.00
_cell.angle_beta   90.00
_cell.angle_gamma   90.00
#
_symmetry.space_group_name_H-M   'P 1'
#
loop_
_entity.id
_entity.type
_entity.pdbx_description
1 polymer ?
#
loop_
_entity_poly.entity_id
_entity_poly.type
_entity_poly.pdbx_seq_one_letter_code
_entity_poly.pdbx_strand_id
1 'polypeptide(L)'
;MLFGFVVLISLSIGHSLLMFDRVTSENACLLAMCDVDSGCVPKGCSIDQNNRIGCGYFRLNIYQYKQCYQPGKKEDEDEDVAWIKCAENYNCSAECIRVLGSRFRVKCYGKSDCETLARIHDGGANGCRDRWDINDVETMFE
;
A
#
# COMPACT_ATOMS: atom_id res chain seq x y z
N MET A 1 -17.26 65.41 2.59
CA MET A 1 -16.94 64.23 3.43
C MET A 1 -16.91 63.04 2.47
N LEU A 2 -15.71 62.61 2.06
CA LEU A 2 -15.51 61.45 1.19
C LEU A 2 -15.66 60.17 2.03
N PHE A 3 -16.55 59.27 1.65
CA PHE A 3 -16.52 57.88 2.13
C PHE A 3 -16.09 57.00 0.96
N GLY A 4 -14.82 56.57 1.01
CA GLY A 4 -14.28 55.58 0.11
C GLY A 4 -14.81 54.19 0.47
N PHE A 5 -15.42 53.53 -0.50
CA PHE A 5 -15.74 52.10 -0.42
C PHE A 5 -14.63 51.34 -1.14
N VAL A 6 -13.68 50.81 -0.36
CA VAL A 6 -12.70 49.83 -0.86
C VAL A 6 -13.43 48.50 -0.96
N VAL A 7 -13.78 48.11 -2.19
CA VAL A 7 -14.33 46.79 -2.50
C VAL A 7 -13.19 45.77 -2.40
N LEU A 8 -13.12 45.06 -1.28
CA LEU A 8 -12.23 43.92 -1.08
C LEU A 8 -12.75 42.74 -1.91
N ILE A 9 -12.13 42.50 -3.06
CA ILE A 9 -12.33 41.30 -3.87
C ILE A 9 -11.64 40.14 -3.14
N SER A 10 -12.40 39.37 -2.36
CA SER A 10 -11.94 38.10 -1.82
C SER A 10 -11.88 37.07 -2.94
N LEU A 11 -10.68 36.86 -3.52
CA LEU A 11 -10.41 35.68 -4.34
C LEU A 11 -10.48 34.44 -3.44
N SER A 12 -11.61 33.74 -3.48
CA SER A 12 -11.72 32.38 -2.97
C SER A 12 -10.90 31.46 -3.87
N ILE A 13 -9.65 31.22 -3.48
CA ILE A 13 -8.82 30.14 -4.04
C ILE A 13 -9.49 28.83 -3.61
N GLY A 14 -10.27 28.26 -4.53
CA GLY A 14 -10.83 26.92 -4.37
C GLY A 14 -9.69 25.93 -4.21
N HIS A 15 -9.40 25.53 -2.98
CA HIS A 15 -8.61 24.34 -2.73
C HIS A 15 -9.44 23.15 -3.19
N SER A 16 -9.15 22.64 -4.37
CA SER A 16 -9.55 21.30 -4.77
C SER A 16 -8.90 20.31 -3.82
N LEU A 17 -9.56 20.05 -2.69
CA LEU A 17 -9.26 18.92 -1.83
C LEU A 17 -9.63 17.68 -2.62
N LEU A 18 -8.65 17.05 -3.28
CA LEU A 18 -8.76 15.67 -3.72
C LEU A 18 -8.86 14.81 -2.46
N MET A 19 -10.08 14.71 -1.92
CA MET A 19 -10.44 13.74 -0.91
C MET A 19 -10.36 12.37 -1.61
N PHE A 20 -9.23 11.69 -1.48
CA PHE A 20 -9.17 10.27 -1.81
C PHE A 20 -9.94 9.52 -0.72
N ASP A 21 -10.99 8.80 -1.12
CA ASP A 21 -11.74 7.94 -0.22
C ASP A 21 -10.81 6.87 0.35
N ARG A 22 -10.54 6.94 1.65
CA ARG A 22 -9.77 5.89 2.35
C ARG A 22 -10.57 4.60 2.35
N VAL A 23 -9.88 3.49 2.15
CA VAL A 23 -10.49 2.17 2.21
C VAL A 23 -10.85 1.81 3.65
N THR A 24 -12.07 1.29 3.85
CA THR A 24 -12.45 0.58 5.06
C THR A 24 -12.34 -0.93 4.82
N SER A 25 -11.61 -1.66 5.66
CA SER A 25 -11.41 -3.11 5.55
C SER A 25 -11.78 -3.81 6.84
N GLU A 26 -12.44 -4.97 6.73
CA GLU A 26 -12.75 -5.82 7.90
C GLU A 26 -11.50 -6.50 8.48
N ASN A 27 -10.38 -6.48 7.75
CA ASN A 27 -9.11 -7.00 8.22
C ASN A 27 -8.23 -5.84 8.73
N ALA A 28 -8.23 -5.67 10.05
CA ALA A 28 -7.45 -4.62 10.73
C ALA A 28 -5.95 -4.68 10.40
N CYS A 29 -5.40 -5.87 10.17
CA CYS A 29 -3.99 -6.03 9.78
C CYS A 29 -3.69 -5.41 8.42
N LEU A 30 -4.50 -5.75 7.41
CA LEU A 30 -4.32 -5.22 6.06
C LEU A 30 -4.62 -3.73 6.01
N LEU A 31 -5.53 -3.22 6.85
CA LEU A 31 -5.75 -1.79 6.97
C LEU A 31 -4.50 -1.08 7.52
N ALA A 32 -3.91 -1.59 8.61
CA ALA A 32 -2.69 -1.03 9.20
C ALA A 32 -1.51 -1.05 8.22
N MET A 33 -1.28 -2.18 7.53
CA MET A 33 -0.22 -2.28 6.51
C MET A 33 -0.41 -1.25 5.40
N CYS A 34 -1.63 -1.12 4.88
CA CYS A 34 -2.00 -0.18 3.83
C CYS A 34 -1.88 1.30 4.28
N ASP A 35 -2.20 1.60 5.54
CA ASP A 35 -2.04 2.93 6.13
C ASP A 35 -0.56 3.33 6.22
N VAL A 36 0.32 2.40 6.63
CA VAL A 36 1.77 2.64 6.68
C VAL A 36 2.35 2.82 5.27
N ASP A 37 1.95 1.96 4.33
CA ASP A 37 2.49 1.94 2.97
C ASP A 37 2.09 3.16 2.14
N SER A 38 0.82 3.56 2.24
CA SER A 38 0.25 4.57 1.37
C SER A 38 -0.70 5.55 2.06
N GLY A 39 -1.06 5.36 3.33
CA GLY A 39 -2.18 6.06 3.96
C GLY A 39 -3.52 5.57 3.42
N CYS A 40 -3.55 4.32 2.95
CA CYS A 40 -4.65 3.68 2.26
C CYS A 40 -5.25 4.45 1.09
N VAL A 41 -4.39 4.92 0.18
CA VAL A 41 -4.79 5.60 -1.05
C VAL A 41 -3.92 5.15 -2.25
N PRO A 42 -4.45 5.17 -3.48
CA PRO A 42 -3.72 4.76 -4.67
C PRO A 42 -2.65 5.82 -5.06
N LYS A 43 -1.42 5.66 -4.57
CA LYS A 43 -0.34 6.67 -4.69
C LYS A 43 0.47 6.62 -5.99
N GLY A 44 0.14 5.74 -6.94
CA GLY A 44 1.06 5.48 -8.05
C GLY A 44 2.32 4.75 -7.58
N CYS A 45 3.34 4.76 -8.43
CA CYS A 45 4.62 4.09 -8.16
C CYS A 45 5.66 5.07 -7.63
N SER A 46 6.43 4.65 -6.63
CA SER A 46 7.64 5.36 -6.23
C SER A 46 8.75 4.38 -5.83
N ILE A 47 9.97 4.91 -5.77
CA ILE A 47 11.15 4.18 -5.31
C ILE A 47 11.32 4.43 -3.81
N ASP A 48 11.64 3.38 -3.04
CA ASP A 48 11.96 3.47 -1.62
C ASP A 48 13.44 3.76 -1.35
N GLN A 49 13.82 3.89 -0.08
CA GLN A 49 15.21 4.15 0.33
C GLN A 49 16.21 3.05 -0.07
N ASN A 50 15.72 1.85 -0.40
CA ASN A 50 16.51 0.70 -0.81
C ASN A 50 16.52 0.53 -2.34
N ASN A 51 16.10 1.56 -3.08
CA ASN A 51 16.03 1.57 -4.54
C ASN A 51 15.07 0.50 -5.12
N ARG A 52 14.04 0.11 -4.35
CA ARG A 52 12.97 -0.81 -4.77
C ARG A 52 11.76 -0.01 -5.23
N ILE A 53 11.17 -0.38 -6.37
CA ILE A 53 9.95 0.25 -6.87
C ILE A 53 8.71 -0.48 -6.31
N GLY A 54 7.77 0.29 -5.78
CA GLY A 54 6.50 -0.20 -5.25
C GLY A 54 5.34 0.73 -5.63
N CYS A 55 4.16 0.16 -5.89
CA CYS A 55 3.00 0.91 -6.39
C CYS A 55 1.75 0.77 -5.50
N GLY A 56 0.85 1.75 -5.61
CA GLY A 56 -0.51 1.70 -5.10
C GLY A 56 -0.64 1.52 -3.57
N TYR A 57 -1.70 0.82 -3.17
CA TYR A 57 -2.17 0.80 -1.77
C TYR A 57 -1.16 0.23 -0.78
N PHE A 58 -0.41 -0.79 -1.19
CA PHE A 58 0.54 -1.50 -0.33
C PHE A 58 1.99 -1.37 -0.81
N ARG A 59 2.31 -0.37 -1.64
CA ARG A 59 3.63 -0.31 -2.30
C ARG A 59 4.08 -1.65 -2.90
N LEU A 60 3.12 -2.39 -3.48
CA LEU A 60 3.35 -3.74 -4.00
C LEU A 60 4.42 -3.68 -5.09
N ASN A 61 5.46 -4.50 -4.98
CA ASN A 61 6.50 -4.58 -6.02
C ASN A 61 6.16 -5.63 -7.10
N ILE A 62 6.74 -5.49 -8.29
CA ILE A 62 6.44 -6.40 -9.41
C ILE A 62 6.80 -7.86 -9.13
N TYR A 63 7.86 -8.12 -8.35
CA TYR A 63 8.26 -9.49 -8.01
C TYR A 63 7.23 -10.18 -7.12
N GLN A 64 6.65 -9.45 -6.18
CA GLN A 64 5.53 -9.92 -5.35
C GLN A 64 4.30 -10.20 -6.21
N TYR A 65 3.97 -9.32 -7.16
CA TYR A 65 2.87 -9.53 -8.10
C TYR A 65 3.04 -10.84 -8.90
N LYS A 66 4.26 -11.13 -9.37
CA LYS A 66 4.59 -12.42 -10.00
C LYS A 66 4.39 -13.59 -9.04
N GLN A 67 4.82 -13.45 -7.80
CA GLN A 67 4.75 -14.49 -6.79
C GLN A 67 3.32 -14.76 -6.28
N CYS A 68 2.40 -13.81 -6.41
CA CYS A 68 0.98 -14.00 -6.14
C CYS A 68 0.17 -14.42 -7.37
N TYR A 69 0.83 -14.90 -8.42
CA TYR A 69 0.21 -15.42 -9.65
C TYR A 69 -0.51 -14.36 -10.50
N GLN A 70 -0.06 -13.10 -10.41
CA GLN A 70 -0.46 -12.02 -11.32
C GLN A 70 -1.99 -11.82 -11.43
N PRO A 71 -2.70 -11.63 -10.30
CA PRO A 71 -4.16 -11.57 -10.29
C PRO A 71 -4.68 -10.44 -11.19
N GLY A 72 -5.65 -10.77 -12.05
CA GLY A 72 -6.29 -9.82 -12.96
C GLY A 72 -5.50 -9.47 -14.23
N LYS A 73 -4.34 -10.09 -14.47
CA LYS A 73 -3.61 -10.00 -15.74
C LYS A 73 -4.39 -10.72 -16.85
N LYS A 74 -4.54 -10.07 -18.01
CA LYS A 74 -5.05 -10.71 -19.23
C LYS A 74 -3.92 -11.36 -20.05
N GLU A 75 -4.26 -12.30 -20.93
CA GLU A 75 -3.28 -13.07 -21.72
C GLU A 75 -2.31 -12.16 -22.47
N ASP A 76 -2.83 -11.18 -23.22
CA ASP A 76 -2.05 -10.21 -24.01
C ASP A 76 -1.70 -8.91 -23.26
N GLU A 77 -1.98 -8.83 -21.96
CA GLU A 77 -1.67 -7.62 -21.18
C GLU A 77 -0.20 -7.64 -20.73
N ASP A 78 0.47 -6.51 -20.90
CA ASP A 78 1.82 -6.31 -20.38
C ASP A 78 1.84 -6.47 -18.86
N GLU A 79 2.90 -7.07 -18.36
CA GLU A 79 3.01 -7.43 -16.95
C GLU A 79 3.14 -6.20 -16.04
N ASP A 80 3.87 -5.16 -16.46
CA ASP A 80 4.01 -3.92 -15.70
C ASP A 80 2.66 -3.21 -15.61
N VAL A 81 1.91 -3.18 -16.73
CA VAL A 81 0.56 -2.62 -16.77
C VAL A 81 -0.39 -3.36 -15.83
N ALA A 82 -0.38 -4.70 -15.87
CA ALA A 82 -1.23 -5.51 -15.02
C ALA A 82 -0.87 -5.38 -13.53
N TRP A 83 0.43 -5.33 -13.22
CA TRP A 83 0.95 -5.12 -11.87
C TRP A 83 0.49 -3.77 -11.31
N ILE A 84 0.71 -2.67 -12.03
CA ILE A 84 0.30 -1.33 -11.59
C ILE A 84 -1.22 -1.30 -11.39
N LYS A 85 -1.99 -1.81 -12.35
CA LYS A 85 -3.46 -1.89 -12.25
C LYS A 85 -3.92 -2.65 -10.99
N CYS A 86 -3.26 -3.75 -10.66
CA CYS A 86 -3.56 -4.51 -9.44
C CYS A 86 -3.13 -3.76 -8.17
N ALA A 87 -1.96 -3.14 -8.19
CA ALA A 87 -1.42 -2.38 -7.06
C ALA A 87 -2.30 -1.17 -6.71
N GLU A 88 -2.83 -0.47 -7.72
CA GLU A 88 -3.77 0.64 -7.59
C GLU A 88 -5.22 0.20 -7.25
N ASN A 89 -5.46 -1.11 -7.08
CA ASN A 89 -6.74 -1.65 -6.65
C ASN A 89 -6.59 -2.33 -5.29
N TYR A 90 -7.23 -1.81 -4.24
CA TYR A 90 -7.09 -2.34 -2.89
C TYR A 90 -7.40 -3.82 -2.79
N ASN A 91 -8.51 -4.28 -3.39
CA ASN A 91 -8.92 -5.68 -3.29
C ASN A 91 -7.93 -6.61 -4.01
N CYS A 92 -7.45 -6.21 -5.19
CA CYS A 92 -6.47 -7.00 -5.94
C CYS A 92 -5.14 -7.12 -5.18
N SER A 93 -4.62 -5.99 -4.71
CA SER A 93 -3.36 -5.94 -3.98
C SER A 93 -3.45 -6.61 -2.60
N ALA A 94 -4.55 -6.45 -1.87
CA ALA A 94 -4.80 -7.14 -0.61
C ALA A 94 -4.87 -8.67 -0.81
N GLU A 95 -5.53 -9.13 -1.87
CA GLU A 95 -5.56 -10.55 -2.19
C GLU A 95 -4.18 -11.09 -2.56
N CYS A 96 -3.41 -10.34 -3.35
CA CYS A 96 -2.03 -10.69 -3.66
C CYS A 96 -1.19 -10.87 -2.37
N ILE A 97 -1.32 -9.97 -1.38
CA ILE A 97 -0.65 -10.09 -0.08
C ILE A 97 -1.08 -11.34 0.69
N ARG A 98 -2.38 -11.67 0.72
CA ARG A 98 -2.88 -12.90 1.36
C ARG A 98 -2.30 -14.17 0.71
N VAL A 99 -2.21 -14.19 -0.61
CA VAL A 99 -1.61 -15.29 -1.36
C VAL A 99 -0.12 -15.43 -1.01
N LEU A 100 0.63 -14.32 -0.94
CA LEU A 100 2.05 -14.36 -0.55
C LEU A 100 2.23 -14.86 0.88
N GLY A 101 1.43 -14.36 1.82
CA GLY A 101 1.42 -14.81 3.21
C GLY A 101 1.17 -16.31 3.32
N SER A 102 0.18 -16.83 2.59
CA SER A 102 -0.12 -18.25 2.55
C SER A 102 1.01 -19.06 1.92
N ARG A 103 1.56 -18.59 0.80
CA ARG A 103 2.65 -19.23 0.06
C ARG A 103 3.92 -19.38 0.89
N PHE A 104 4.24 -18.39 1.73
CA PHE A 104 5.44 -18.37 2.54
C PHE A 104 5.21 -18.65 4.04
N ARG A 105 3.98 -18.99 4.44
CA ARG A 105 3.56 -19.23 5.83
C ARG A 105 4.48 -20.17 6.60
N VAL A 106 4.95 -21.24 5.95
CA VAL A 106 5.82 -22.27 6.54
C VAL A 106 7.17 -21.72 7.01
N LYS A 107 7.60 -20.56 6.50
CA LYS A 107 8.83 -19.87 6.92
C LYS A 107 8.61 -18.91 8.09
N CYS A 108 7.37 -18.78 8.57
CA CYS A 108 6.95 -17.87 9.63
C CYS A 108 6.36 -18.64 10.82
N TYR A 109 6.91 -19.81 11.14
CA TYR A 109 6.41 -20.62 12.25
C TYR A 109 6.44 -19.84 13.59
N GLY A 110 5.39 -19.99 14.38
CA GLY A 110 5.23 -19.28 15.65
C GLY A 110 4.82 -17.81 15.54
N LYS A 111 4.63 -17.28 14.32
CA LYS A 111 4.10 -15.93 14.10
C LYS A 111 2.59 -15.95 13.92
N SER A 112 1.91 -14.89 14.36
CA SER A 112 0.50 -14.67 14.08
C SER A 112 0.28 -14.50 12.57
N ASP A 113 -0.96 -14.61 12.11
CA ASP A 113 -1.24 -14.44 10.69
C ASP A 113 -0.96 -13.00 10.24
N CYS A 114 -1.26 -12.01 11.08
CA CYS A 114 -0.96 -10.62 10.76
C CYS A 114 0.56 -10.35 10.71
N GLU A 115 1.32 -10.81 11.69
CA GLU A 115 2.77 -10.67 11.68
C GLU A 115 3.39 -11.40 10.47
N THR A 116 2.82 -12.54 10.08
CA THR A 116 3.21 -13.26 8.87
C THR A 116 2.99 -12.40 7.62
N LEU A 117 1.80 -11.79 7.47
CA LEU A 117 1.51 -10.94 6.31
C LEU A 117 2.45 -9.75 6.23
N ALA A 118 2.64 -9.01 7.34
CA ALA A 118 3.50 -7.84 7.38
C ALA A 118 4.96 -8.18 7.04
N ARG A 119 5.52 -9.22 7.65
CA ARG A 119 6.90 -9.64 7.41
C ARG A 119 7.15 -10.14 6.00
N ILE A 120 6.23 -10.92 5.44
CA ILE A 120 6.35 -11.42 4.06
C ILE A 120 6.15 -10.29 3.05
N HIS A 121 5.34 -9.30 3.38
CA HIS A 121 5.12 -8.12 2.55
C HIS A 121 6.39 -7.26 2.47
N ASP A 122 6.99 -6.87 3.59
CA ASP A 122 8.18 -6.00 3.52
C ASP A 122 9.49 -6.77 3.21
N GLY A 123 9.66 -7.98 3.76
CA GLY A 123 10.88 -8.79 3.61
C GLY A 123 10.81 -9.88 2.53
N GLY A 124 9.70 -10.01 1.81
CA GLY A 124 9.50 -11.07 0.82
C GLY A 124 9.55 -12.48 1.42
N ALA A 125 9.91 -13.47 0.60
CA ALA A 125 9.90 -14.89 0.97
C ALA A 125 10.78 -15.27 2.18
N ASN A 126 11.65 -14.39 2.68
CA ASN A 126 12.50 -14.63 3.83
C ASN A 126 12.26 -13.63 4.98
N GLY A 127 11.27 -12.74 4.92
CA GLY A 127 11.07 -11.69 5.93
C GLY A 127 10.82 -12.19 7.36
N CYS A 128 10.49 -13.47 7.54
CA CYS A 128 10.37 -14.11 8.86
C CYS A 128 11.68 -14.70 9.41
N ARG A 129 12.75 -14.75 8.61
CA ARG A 129 14.09 -15.15 9.06
C ARG A 129 14.88 -13.96 9.60
N ASP A 130 14.56 -12.77 9.12
CA ASP A 130 15.25 -11.56 9.52
C ASP A 130 14.81 -11.16 10.94
N ARG A 131 15.80 -10.84 11.78
CA ARG A 131 15.54 -10.17 13.06
C ARG A 131 15.03 -8.78 12.71
N TRP A 132 13.71 -8.67 12.60
CA TRP A 132 13.02 -7.38 12.53
C TRP A 132 13.46 -6.58 13.75
N ASP A 133 13.87 -5.34 13.54
CA ASP A 133 14.05 -4.44 14.66
C ASP A 133 12.67 -4.26 15.32
N ILE A 134 12.61 -4.41 16.64
CA ILE A 134 11.35 -4.38 17.39
C ILE A 134 10.57 -3.06 17.17
N ASN A 135 11.31 -2.00 16.83
CA ASN A 135 10.79 -0.66 16.54
C ASN A 135 9.89 -0.60 15.29
N ASP A 136 10.04 -1.51 14.32
CA ASP A 136 9.23 -1.52 13.09
C ASP A 136 7.91 -2.32 13.25
N VAL A 137 7.79 -3.18 14.27
CA VAL A 137 6.55 -3.93 14.54
C VAL A 137 5.63 -3.16 15.47
N GLU A 138 6.16 -2.53 16.52
CA GLU A 138 5.37 -1.69 17.44
C GLU A 138 4.73 -0.51 16.71
N THR A 139 5.45 0.14 15.79
CA THR A 139 4.94 1.29 15.02
C THR A 139 3.86 0.95 13.98
N MET A 140 3.71 -0.33 13.60
CA MET A 140 2.63 -0.75 12.67
C MET A 140 1.33 -1.12 13.40
N PHE A 141 1.34 -1.33 14.72
CA PHE A 141 0.20 -1.90 15.46
C PHE A 141 -0.26 -1.08 16.67
N GLU A 142 0.36 0.07 16.97
CA GLU A 142 -0.08 1.04 17.98
C GLU A 142 -0.97 2.16 17.42
#